data_AF-A0A1H8MHK2-F1
#
_entry.id   AF-A0A1H8MHK2-F1
#
_cell.length_a   1.000
_cell.length_b   1.000
_cell.length_c   1.000
_cell.angle_alpha   90.00
_cell.angle_beta   90.00
_cell.angle_gamma   90.00
#
_symmetry.space_group_name_H-M   'P 1'
#
loop_
_entity.id
_entity.type
_entity.pdbx_description
1 polymer ?
#
loop_
_entity_poly.entity_id
_entity_poly.type
_entity_poly.pdbx_seq_one_letter_code
_entity_poly.pdbx_strand_id
1 'polypeptide(L)'
;MLWREEPPEWGLDIAADPRFRQALDRAIIEMPADIRHELDRLVTITEADVTEGLIRREAHQEGLSAEYGASRVIGLPLTRESVKQGLIFIRIHDLDWLFFSNWRWPDGWLPPSERKRTMEIFHDSLAIRMRRAVVRRLYPDRPEFSG
;
A
#
# COMPACT_ATOMS: atom_id res chain seq x y z
N MET A 1 -4.82 22.37 -10.81
CA MET A 1 -3.70 21.49 -11.19
C MET A 1 -4.29 20.12 -11.51
N LEU A 2 -4.07 19.61 -12.72
CA LEU A 2 -4.79 18.46 -13.28
C LEU A 2 -4.13 17.09 -12.99
N TRP A 3 -3.20 17.00 -12.04
CA TRP A 3 -2.48 15.76 -11.71
C TRP A 3 -3.37 14.61 -11.24
N ARG A 4 -4.61 14.91 -10.81
CA ARG A 4 -5.60 13.90 -10.41
C ARG A 4 -6.33 13.26 -11.60
N GLU A 5 -6.40 13.93 -12.73
CA GLU A 5 -7.18 13.50 -13.89
C GLU A 5 -6.32 12.85 -14.99
N GLU A 6 -4.99 12.82 -14.83
CA GLU A 6 -4.03 12.43 -15.87
C GLU A 6 -4.35 11.12 -16.57
N PRO A 7 -4.86 11.19 -17.81
CA PRO A 7 -4.98 10.03 -18.67
C PRO A 7 -3.56 9.54 -19.03
N PRO A 8 -3.30 8.22 -19.08
CA PRO A 8 -1.99 7.66 -19.42
C PRO A 8 -1.38 8.22 -20.71
N GLU A 9 -2.22 8.71 -21.63
CA GLU A 9 -1.88 9.26 -22.93
C GLU A 9 -1.06 10.57 -22.86
N TRP A 10 -1.01 11.23 -21.71
CA TRP A 10 -0.35 12.54 -21.57
C TRP A 10 1.15 12.44 -21.30
N GLY A 11 1.67 11.26 -20.93
CA GLY A 11 3.11 11.02 -20.80
C GLY A 11 3.84 11.93 -19.79
N LEU A 12 3.13 12.49 -18.81
CA LEU A 12 3.71 13.41 -17.83
C LEU A 12 4.52 12.65 -16.77
N ASP A 13 5.83 12.86 -16.77
CA ASP A 13 6.70 12.42 -15.67
C ASP A 13 6.56 13.37 -14.47
N ILE A 14 5.47 13.23 -13.71
CA ILE A 14 5.26 14.00 -12.48
C ILE A 14 6.43 13.84 -11.50
N ALA A 15 7.11 12.68 -11.47
CA ALA A 15 8.24 12.47 -10.58
C ALA A 15 9.46 13.36 -10.94
N ALA A 16 9.52 13.85 -12.18
CA ALA A 16 10.48 14.87 -12.59
C ALA A 16 10.07 16.30 -12.25
N ASP A 17 8.81 16.57 -11.89
CA ASP A 17 8.34 17.92 -11.55
C ASP A 17 8.98 18.40 -10.23
N PRO A 18 9.63 19.59 -10.21
CA PRO A 18 10.26 20.13 -9.01
C PRO A 18 9.31 20.27 -7.82
N ARG A 19 8.03 20.58 -8.06
CA ARG A 19 7.03 20.74 -7.01
C ARG A 19 6.69 19.39 -6.38
N PHE A 20 6.62 18.33 -7.19
CA PHE A 20 6.42 16.97 -6.67
C PHE A 20 7.61 16.53 -5.82
N ARG A 21 8.84 16.77 -6.28
CA ARG A 21 10.06 16.48 -5.51
C ARG A 21 10.10 17.22 -4.18
N GLN A 22 9.74 18.51 -4.19
CA GLN A 22 9.66 19.31 -2.97
C GLN A 22 8.62 18.73 -1.99
N ALA A 23 7.45 18.31 -2.47
CA ALA A 23 6.46 17.67 -1.60
C ALA A 23 6.88 16.28 -1.12
N LEU A 24 7.66 15.53 -1.89
CA LEU A 24 8.25 14.27 -1.46
C LEU A 24 9.23 14.49 -0.31
N ASP A 25 10.16 15.44 -0.47
CA ASP A 25 11.11 15.79 0.58
C ASP A 25 10.37 16.23 1.85
N ARG A 26 9.35 17.08 1.69
CA ARG A 26 8.48 17.51 2.78
C ARG A 26 7.73 16.34 3.44
N ALA A 27 7.16 15.43 2.66
CA ALA A 27 6.45 14.25 3.17
C ALA A 27 7.39 13.32 3.97
N ILE A 28 8.67 13.24 3.60
CA ILE A 28 9.64 12.46 4.36
C ILE A 28 10.05 13.18 5.65
N ILE A 29 10.36 14.48 5.56
CA ILE A 29 10.89 15.27 6.69
C ILE A 29 9.81 15.50 7.76
N GLU A 30 8.58 15.82 7.35
CA GLU A 30 7.47 16.16 8.25
C GLU A 30 6.63 14.93 8.63
N MET A 31 7.11 13.71 8.35
CA MET A 31 6.35 12.49 8.62
C MET A 31 6.06 12.32 10.12
N PRO A 32 4.78 12.23 10.52
CA PRO A 32 4.42 11.94 11.90
C PRO A 32 4.95 10.58 12.34
N ALA A 33 5.37 10.47 13.60
CA ALA A 33 6.01 9.26 14.12
C ALA A 33 5.09 8.03 14.09
N ASP A 34 3.78 8.21 14.33
CA ASP A 34 2.76 7.17 14.22
C ASP A 34 2.66 6.63 12.79
N ILE A 35 2.67 7.53 11.79
CA ILE A 35 2.66 7.16 10.38
C ILE A 35 3.95 6.45 10.00
N ARG A 36 5.10 6.95 10.46
CA ARG A 36 6.40 6.30 10.21
C ARG A 36 6.44 4.88 10.76
N HIS A 37 5.98 4.69 12.00
CA HIS A 37 5.92 3.38 12.63
C HIS A 37 5.00 2.41 11.86
N GLU A 38 3.83 2.88 11.46
CA GLU A 38 2.89 2.07 10.68
C GLU A 38 3.47 1.70 9.32
N LEU A 39 4.17 2.62 8.67
CA LEU A 39 4.83 2.36 7.40
C LEU A 39 5.94 1.30 7.56
N ASP A 40 6.79 1.41 8.60
CA ASP A 40 7.81 0.39 8.94
C ASP A 40 7.20 -0.99 9.19
N ARG A 41 6.03 -1.03 9.84
CA ARG A 41 5.25 -2.26 10.08
C ARG A 41 4.75 -2.87 8.78
N LEU A 42 4.15 -2.06 7.90
CA LEU A 42 3.52 -2.53 6.67
C LEU A 42 4.52 -3.05 5.64
N VAL A 43 5.71 -2.44 5.55
CA VAL A 43 6.77 -2.92 4.64
C VAL A 43 7.53 -4.14 5.17
N THR A 44 7.19 -4.63 6.37
CA THR A 44 7.86 -5.77 7.00
C THR A 44 6.91 -6.96 7.05
N ILE A 45 7.26 -8.03 6.33
CA ILE A 45 6.57 -9.32 6.45
C ILE A 45 7.45 -10.25 7.28
N THR A 46 6.93 -10.73 8.39
CA THR A 46 7.61 -11.65 9.30
C THR A 46 7.27 -13.10 8.98
N GLU A 47 8.07 -14.04 9.48
CA GLU A 47 7.75 -15.47 9.39
C GLU A 47 6.45 -15.84 10.12
N ALA A 48 6.06 -15.06 11.12
CA ALA A 48 4.78 -15.20 11.80
C ALA A 48 3.61 -14.84 10.88
N ASP A 49 3.71 -13.73 10.13
CA ASP A 49 2.70 -13.35 9.12
C ASP A 49 2.54 -14.44 8.06
N VAL A 50 3.65 -15.02 7.59
CA VAL A 50 3.63 -16.10 6.57
C VAL A 50 2.98 -17.36 7.14
N THR A 51 3.33 -17.74 8.37
CA THR A 51 2.76 -18.91 9.04
C THR A 51 1.27 -18.74 9.29
N GLU A 52 0.84 -17.57 9.76
CA GLU A 52 -0.57 -17.25 9.94
C GLU A 52 -1.32 -17.26 8.59
N GLY A 53 -0.72 -16.70 7.55
CA GLY A 53 -1.30 -16.70 6.20
C GLY A 53 -1.46 -18.10 5.61
N LEU A 54 -0.54 -19.02 5.90
CA LEU A 54 -0.66 -20.44 5.54
C LEU A 54 -1.87 -21.07 6.24
N ILE A 55 -1.95 -20.95 7.57
CA ILE A 55 -3.06 -21.50 8.37
C ILE A 55 -4.41 -20.98 7.87
N ARG A 56 -4.52 -19.67 7.63
CA ARG A 56 -5.76 -19.05 7.15
C ARG A 56 -6.17 -19.56 5.76
N ARG A 57 -5.22 -19.70 4.83
CA ARG A 57 -5.51 -20.18 3.47
C ARG A 57 -5.84 -21.66 3.45
N GLU A 58 -5.16 -22.47 4.25
CA GLU A 58 -5.47 -23.89 4.42
C GLU A 58 -6.90 -24.07 4.94
N ALA A 59 -7.24 -23.42 6.05
CA ALA A 59 -8.60 -23.45 6.61
C ALA A 59 -9.67 -22.95 5.62
N HIS A 60 -9.36 -21.92 4.84
CA HIS A 60 -10.28 -21.43 3.80
C HIS A 60 -10.46 -22.45 2.66
N GLN A 61 -9.39 -23.10 2.20
CA GLN A 61 -9.44 -24.15 1.17
C GLN A 61 -10.22 -25.38 1.66
N GLU A 62 -10.04 -25.77 2.92
CA GLU A 62 -10.82 -26.85 3.55
C GLU A 62 -12.31 -26.50 3.62
N GLY A 63 -12.64 -25.28 4.06
CA GLY A 63 -14.02 -24.79 4.11
C GLY A 63 -14.70 -24.80 2.74
N LEU A 64 -14.01 -24.29 1.70
CA LEU A 64 -14.51 -24.33 0.32
C LEU A 64 -14.69 -25.77 -0.18
N SER A 65 -13.75 -26.66 0.15
CA SER A 65 -13.82 -28.07 -0.27
C SER A 65 -14.98 -28.80 0.40
N ALA A 66 -15.29 -28.48 1.66
CA ALA A 66 -16.43 -29.01 2.38
C ALA A 66 -17.76 -28.50 1.82
N GLU A 67 -17.84 -27.23 1.42
CA GLU A 67 -19.07 -26.60 0.91
C GLU A 67 -19.38 -27.02 -0.54
N TYR A 68 -18.37 -27.00 -1.42
CA TYR A 68 -18.56 -27.16 -2.87
C TYR A 68 -18.10 -28.53 -3.41
N GLY A 69 -17.45 -29.34 -2.56
CA GLY A 69 -16.84 -30.62 -2.93
C GLY A 69 -15.41 -30.45 -3.48
N ALA A 70 -14.48 -31.28 -3.00
CA ALA A 70 -13.06 -31.19 -3.30
C ALA A 70 -12.72 -31.22 -4.81
N SER A 71 -13.54 -31.87 -5.64
CA SER A 71 -13.34 -31.94 -7.09
C SER A 71 -13.68 -30.64 -7.83
N ARG A 72 -14.38 -29.70 -7.17
CA ARG A 72 -14.82 -28.42 -7.76
C ARG A 72 -14.00 -27.22 -7.28
N VAL A 73 -13.13 -27.41 -6.28
CA VAL A 73 -12.26 -26.35 -5.76
C VAL A 73 -10.91 -26.45 -6.42
N ILE A 74 -10.57 -25.47 -7.26
CA ILE A 74 -9.22 -25.35 -7.81
C ILE A 74 -8.30 -24.81 -6.71
N GLY A 75 -7.57 -25.71 -6.07
CA GLY A 75 -6.51 -25.35 -5.13
C GLY A 75 -5.24 -24.95 -5.88
N LEU A 76 -4.93 -23.65 -5.95
CA LEU A 76 -3.55 -23.24 -6.26
C LEU A 76 -2.60 -23.80 -5.19
N PRO A 77 -1.36 -24.17 -5.54
CA PRO A 77 -0.39 -24.65 -4.57
C PRO A 77 -0.22 -23.65 -3.42
N LEU A 78 -0.51 -24.12 -2.20
CA LEU A 78 -0.26 -23.35 -0.99
C LEU A 78 1.22 -23.46 -0.65
N THR A 79 1.98 -22.42 -1.03
CA THR A 79 3.42 -22.34 -0.77
C THR A 79 3.70 -21.09 0.06
N ARG A 80 4.80 -21.09 0.82
CA ARG A 80 5.24 -19.90 1.56
C ARG A 80 5.34 -18.68 0.65
N GLU A 81 5.87 -18.87 -0.56
CA GLU A 81 6.01 -17.79 -1.55
C GLU A 81 4.66 -17.27 -2.02
N SER A 82 3.69 -18.15 -2.32
CA SER A 82 2.35 -17.69 -2.74
C SER A 82 1.60 -16.96 -1.63
N VAL A 83 1.82 -17.32 -0.37
CA VAL A 83 1.33 -16.55 0.79
C VAL A 83 2.03 -15.20 0.88
N LYS A 84 3.36 -15.17 0.76
CA LYS A 84 4.13 -13.93 0.82
C LYS A 84 3.70 -12.93 -0.26
N GLN A 85 3.48 -13.38 -1.50
CA GLN A 85 2.97 -12.52 -2.57
C GLN A 85 1.57 -11.97 -2.27
N GLY A 86 0.67 -12.79 -1.72
CA GLY A 86 -0.64 -12.32 -1.28
C GLY A 86 -0.55 -11.29 -0.15
N LEU A 87 0.35 -11.49 0.80
CA LEU A 87 0.60 -10.52 1.87
C LEU A 87 1.16 -9.21 1.32
N ILE A 88 2.12 -9.24 0.38
CA ILE A 88 2.65 -8.04 -0.28
C ILE A 88 1.50 -7.24 -0.92
N PHE A 89 0.62 -7.90 -1.66
CA PHE A 89 -0.53 -7.26 -2.28
C PHE A 89 -1.43 -6.54 -1.25
N ILE A 90 -1.74 -7.21 -0.15
CA ILE A 90 -2.53 -6.63 0.95
C ILE A 90 -1.80 -5.44 1.57
N ARG A 91 -0.50 -5.55 1.83
CA ARG A 91 0.31 -4.46 2.42
C ARG A 91 0.41 -3.24 1.50
N ILE A 92 0.50 -3.42 0.18
CA ILE A 92 0.46 -2.30 -0.77
C ILE A 92 -0.87 -1.54 -0.64
N HIS A 93 -1.99 -2.27 -0.58
CA HIS A 93 -3.30 -1.66 -0.39
C HIS A 93 -3.40 -0.93 0.96
N ASP A 94 -2.89 -1.52 2.06
CA ASP A 94 -2.84 -0.86 3.37
C ASP A 94 -1.97 0.41 3.34
N LEU A 95 -0.85 0.40 2.62
CA LEU A 95 -0.01 1.58 2.42
C LEU A 95 -0.72 2.67 1.61
N ASP A 96 -1.47 2.30 0.56
CA ASP A 96 -2.28 3.25 -0.21
C ASP A 96 -3.29 3.93 0.72
N TRP A 97 -3.97 3.15 1.55
CA TRP A 97 -4.91 3.63 2.56
C TRP A 97 -4.29 4.56 3.60
N LEU A 98 -3.07 4.26 4.04
CA LEU A 98 -2.33 5.12 4.96
C LEU A 98 -2.14 6.52 4.36
N PHE A 99 -1.84 6.63 3.06
CA PHE A 99 -1.72 7.92 2.38
C PHE A 99 -3.08 8.57 2.08
N PHE A 100 -4.08 7.79 1.66
CA PHE A 100 -5.44 8.30 1.43
C PHE A 100 -6.04 8.95 2.67
N SER A 101 -5.71 8.44 3.86
CA SER A 101 -6.30 8.93 5.11
C SER A 101 -5.52 10.09 5.73
N ASN A 102 -4.22 10.20 5.42
CA ASN A 102 -3.31 11.05 6.19
C ASN A 102 -2.54 12.09 5.37
N TRP A 103 -2.56 12.05 4.04
CA TRP A 103 -1.75 12.96 3.23
C TRP A 103 -2.56 13.68 2.15
N ARG A 104 -2.35 14.99 1.98
CA ARG A 104 -2.99 15.78 0.92
C ARG A 104 -1.99 16.70 0.24
N TRP A 105 -2.13 16.84 -1.07
CA TRP A 105 -1.48 17.93 -1.79
C TRP A 105 -2.29 19.23 -1.68
N PRO A 106 -1.67 20.40 -1.44
CA PRO A 106 -0.25 20.64 -1.14
C PRO A 106 0.10 20.59 0.36
N ASP A 107 -0.87 20.28 1.21
CA ASP A 107 -0.79 20.49 2.67
C ASP A 107 0.22 19.58 3.39
N GLY A 108 0.49 18.39 2.84
CA GLY A 108 1.35 17.37 3.42
C GLY A 108 0.57 16.41 4.32
N TRP A 109 1.16 16.03 5.45
CA TRP A 109 0.49 15.18 6.44
C TRP A 109 -0.58 15.95 7.21
N LEU A 110 -1.79 15.41 7.23
CA LEU A 110 -2.93 16.02 7.89
C LEU A 110 -2.79 15.96 9.42
N PRO A 111 -3.19 17.02 10.14
CA PRO A 111 -3.25 17.00 11.59
C PRO A 111 -4.35 16.03 12.08
N PRO A 112 -4.24 15.49 13.31
CA PRO A 112 -5.19 14.51 13.83
C PRO A 112 -6.66 14.92 13.78
N SER A 113 -6.95 16.23 13.90
CA SER A 113 -8.29 16.80 13.81
C SER A 113 -8.92 16.69 12.41
N GLU A 114 -8.09 16.73 11.37
CA GLU A 114 -8.53 16.68 9.97
C GLU A 114 -8.59 15.26 9.43
N ARG A 115 -7.72 14.35 9.91
CA ARG A 115 -7.77 12.91 9.58
C ARG A 115 -9.18 12.31 9.81
N LYS A 116 -9.86 12.72 10.90
CA LYS A 116 -11.21 12.23 11.26
C LYS A 116 -12.35 12.81 10.42
N ARG A 117 -12.11 13.91 9.71
CA ARG A 117 -13.13 14.69 8.98
C ARG A 117 -12.96 14.62 7.47
N THR A 118 -11.86 14.04 7.00
CA THR A 118 -11.55 13.98 5.59
C THR A 118 -12.40 12.89 4.96
N MET A 119 -13.19 13.23 3.93
CA MET A 119 -13.78 12.23 3.07
C MET A 119 -12.64 11.36 2.52
N GLU A 120 -12.76 10.04 2.70
CA GLU A 120 -11.85 9.07 2.11
C GLU A 120 -11.94 9.25 0.58
N ILE A 121 -10.93 9.92 0.00
CA ILE A 121 -10.79 9.96 -1.45
C ILE A 121 -10.17 8.62 -1.80
N PHE A 122 -11.04 7.65 -2.07
CA PHE A 122 -10.65 6.34 -2.56
C PHE A 122 -9.85 6.51 -3.85
N HIS A 123 -8.72 5.82 -3.96
CA HIS A 123 -7.89 5.80 -5.16
C HIS A 123 -7.35 7.16 -5.62
N ASP A 124 -6.95 8.04 -4.70
CA ASP A 124 -6.23 9.28 -5.07
C ASP A 124 -4.91 8.92 -5.77
N SER A 125 -4.88 9.11 -7.10
CA SER A 125 -3.74 8.80 -7.96
C SER A 125 -2.46 9.55 -7.53
N LEU A 126 -2.59 10.76 -6.98
CA LEU A 126 -1.46 11.53 -6.50
C LEU A 126 -0.95 10.99 -5.16
N ALA A 127 -1.84 10.56 -4.28
CA ALA A 127 -1.46 9.90 -3.02
C ALA A 127 -0.76 8.55 -3.27
N ILE A 128 -1.23 7.76 -4.24
CA ILE A 128 -0.54 6.52 -4.68
C ILE A 128 0.87 6.84 -5.16
N ARG A 129 1.03 7.84 -6.05
CA ARG A 129 2.35 8.24 -6.56
C ARG A 129 3.27 8.71 -5.44
N MET A 130 2.75 9.51 -4.50
CA MET A 130 3.51 9.96 -3.33
C MET A 130 3.95 8.79 -2.46
N ARG A 131 3.04 7.85 -2.15
CA ARG A 131 3.38 6.63 -1.41
C ARG A 131 4.49 5.84 -2.11
N ARG A 132 4.38 5.57 -3.41
CA ARG A 132 5.42 4.85 -4.18
C ARG A 132 6.78 5.52 -4.04
N ALA A 133 6.81 6.84 -4.19
CA ALA A 133 8.04 7.63 -4.11
C ALA A 133 8.64 7.61 -2.69
N VAL A 134 7.81 7.77 -1.65
CA VAL A 134 8.24 7.69 -0.25
C VAL A 134 8.79 6.31 0.08
N VAL A 135 8.06 5.24 -0.26
CA VAL A 135 8.49 3.85 0.02
C VAL A 135 9.79 3.54 -0.71
N ARG A 136 9.91 3.90 -2.00
CA ARG A 136 11.16 3.70 -2.76
C ARG A 136 12.35 4.44 -2.15
N ARG A 137 12.12 5.64 -1.59
CA ARG A 137 13.19 6.46 -1.00
C ARG A 137 13.63 5.95 0.36
N LEU A 138 12.69 5.48 1.19
CA LEU A 138 12.95 5.02 2.55
C LEU A 138 13.37 3.54 2.63
N TYR A 139 12.90 2.69 1.71
CA TYR A 139 13.14 1.24 1.70
C TYR A 139 13.64 0.78 0.33
N PRO A 140 14.83 1.21 -0.09
CA PRO A 140 15.38 0.84 -1.40
C PRO A 140 15.55 -0.68 -1.57
N ASP A 141 15.76 -1.40 -0.46
CA ASP A 141 15.95 -2.86 -0.43
C ASP A 141 14.62 -3.65 -0.46
N ARG A 142 13.47 -2.96 -0.53
CA ARG A 142 12.13 -3.58 -0.52
C ARG A 142 11.28 -3.12 -1.71
N PRO A 143 11.76 -3.33 -2.96
CA PRO A 143 11.10 -2.82 -4.15
C PRO A 143 9.67 -3.35 -4.33
N GLU A 144 9.34 -4.52 -3.78
CA GLU A 144 8.02 -5.13 -3.84
C GLU A 144 6.89 -4.26 -3.27
N PHE A 145 7.17 -3.38 -2.31
CA PHE A 145 6.16 -2.45 -1.74
C PHE A 145 6.09 -1.10 -2.47
N SER A 146 6.97 -0.86 -3.44
CA SER A 146 7.00 0.38 -4.24
C SER A 146 6.12 0.31 -5.49
N GLY A 147 5.47 -0.83 -5.72
CA GLY A 147 4.60 -1.12 -6.87
C GLY A 147 3.30 -0.33 -6.90
#